data_AF-A0A1U7SMK1-F1
#
_entry.id   AF-A0A1U7SMK1-F1
#
_cell.length_a   1.000
_cell.length_b   1.000
_cell.length_c   1.000
_cell.angle_alpha   90.00
_cell.angle_beta   90.00
_cell.angle_gamma   90.00
#
_symmetry.space_group_name_H-M   'P 1'
#
loop_
_entity.id
_entity.type
_entity.pdbx_description
1 polymer ?
#
loop_
_entity_poly.entity_id
_entity_poly.type
_entity_poly.pdbx_seq_one_letter_code
_entity_poly.pdbx_strand_id
1 'polypeptide(L)'
;MGQITFEFVGNSELMEVHIFRADSFHGEPTESEEMRPQWFQLDQMPVSHMWPDDAYWFPLVLHKKLFLGYFKYQDHDTILEYTLKEVDKVQEENKQTFHTSHMGNIIPQIGQAIE
;
A
#
# COMPACT_ATOMS: atom_id res chain seq x y z
N MET A 1 -3.87 9.37 -5.72
CA MET A 1 -2.70 8.88 -4.99
C MET A 1 -3.21 8.16 -3.78
N GLY A 2 -2.69 6.96 -3.54
CA GLY A 2 -3.32 5.98 -2.67
C GLY A 2 -2.31 5.39 -1.69
N GLN A 3 -2.81 4.56 -0.80
CA GLN A 3 -1.99 3.81 0.14
C GLN A 3 -2.41 2.35 0.05
N ILE A 4 -1.43 1.45 0.04
CA ILE A 4 -1.65 0.02 0.01
C ILE A 4 -0.87 -0.61 1.17
N THR A 5 -1.55 -1.45 1.94
CA THR A 5 -0.90 -2.32 2.92
C THR A 5 -0.81 -3.73 2.36
N PHE A 6 0.40 -4.27 2.31
CA PHE A 6 0.66 -5.65 1.90
C PHE A 6 0.95 -6.53 3.11
N GLU A 7 0.28 -7.68 3.17
CA GLU A 7 0.56 -8.77 4.10
C GLU A 7 1.05 -9.98 3.30
N PHE A 8 2.15 -10.61 3.73
CA PHE A 8 2.64 -11.86 3.15
C PHE A 8 2.55 -12.99 4.17
N VAL A 9 1.97 -14.13 3.77
CA VAL A 9 1.85 -15.29 4.66
C VAL A 9 3.22 -15.74 5.14
N GLY A 10 3.37 -15.88 6.46
CA GLY A 10 4.63 -16.26 7.09
C GLY A 10 5.57 -15.09 7.37
N ASN A 11 5.25 -13.88 6.91
CA ASN A 11 5.90 -12.64 7.33
C ASN A 11 5.04 -11.92 8.38
N SER A 12 5.63 -11.55 9.50
CA SER A 12 4.95 -10.81 10.57
C SER A 12 4.88 -9.30 10.30
N GLU A 13 5.73 -8.78 9.41
CA GLU A 13 5.79 -7.38 9.07
C GLU A 13 4.84 -7.05 7.93
N LEU A 14 4.06 -5.98 8.11
CA LEU A 14 3.22 -5.40 7.07
C LEU A 14 4.02 -4.35 6.30
N MET A 15 3.85 -4.32 4.98
CA MET A 15 4.47 -3.31 4.13
C MET A 15 3.44 -2.24 3.78
N GLU A 16 3.65 -1.03 4.27
CA GLU A 16 2.84 0.14 3.94
C GLU A 16 3.48 0.89 2.77
N VAL A 17 2.75 1.00 1.66
CA VAL A 17 3.21 1.59 0.41
C VAL A 17 2.35 2.81 0.07
N HIS A 18 2.97 3.98 -0.02
CA HIS A 18 2.33 5.20 -0.48
C HIS A 18 2.57 5.40 -1.98
N ILE A 19 1.50 5.51 -2.75
CA ILE A 19 1.53 5.56 -4.21
C ILE A 19 1.49 7.02 -4.70
N PHE A 20 2.54 7.43 -5.39
CA PHE A 20 2.68 8.77 -5.98
C PHE A 20 2.51 8.76 -7.50
N ARG A 21 2.11 9.90 -8.07
CA ARG A 21 1.98 10.13 -9.52
C ARG A 21 2.54 11.50 -9.86
N ALA A 22 3.36 11.56 -10.91
CA ALA A 22 3.86 12.81 -11.47
C ALA A 22 3.41 12.93 -12.94
N ASP A 23 2.91 14.11 -13.31
CA ASP A 23 2.52 14.43 -14.71
C ASP A 23 3.63 15.17 -15.46
N SER A 24 4.70 15.56 -14.77
CA SER A 24 5.84 16.27 -15.33
C SER A 24 7.12 15.83 -14.63
N PHE A 25 8.18 15.64 -15.40
CA PHE A 25 9.53 15.36 -14.91
C PHE A 25 10.55 16.05 -15.84
N HIS A 26 11.81 16.11 -15.42
CA HIS A 26 12.90 16.68 -16.20
C HIS A 26 14.03 15.64 -16.34
N GLY A 27 14.76 15.71 -17.45
CA GLY A 27 15.81 14.74 -17.79
C GLY A 27 15.29 13.56 -18.60
N GLU A 28 16.15 12.56 -18.82
CA GLU A 28 15.81 11.32 -19.54
C GLU A 28 15.95 10.14 -18.56
N PRO A 29 14.96 9.23 -18.44
CA PRO A 29 15.10 8.03 -17.62
C PRO A 29 16.18 7.12 -18.18
N THR A 30 17.13 6.71 -17.33
CA THR A 30 18.26 5.86 -17.73
C THR A 30 18.27 4.56 -16.95
N GLU A 31 18.73 3.48 -17.59
CA GLU A 31 18.96 2.19 -16.95
C GLU A 31 19.99 2.29 -15.82
N SER A 32 19.78 1.50 -14.79
CA SER A 32 20.64 1.33 -13.62
C SER A 32 20.79 -0.16 -13.30
N GLU A 33 21.66 -0.51 -12.35
CA GLU A 33 21.81 -1.90 -11.88
C GLU A 33 20.49 -2.53 -11.42
N GLU A 34 19.59 -1.72 -10.84
CA GLU A 34 18.34 -2.18 -10.24
C GLU A 34 17.13 -2.08 -11.17
N MET A 35 17.16 -1.21 -12.19
CA MET A 35 15.96 -0.83 -12.93
C MET A 35 16.26 -0.42 -14.37
N ARG A 36 15.44 -0.91 -15.31
CA ARG A 36 15.46 -0.55 -16.73
C ARG A 36 14.16 0.13 -17.13
N PRO A 37 14.08 1.48 -17.08
CA PRO A 37 12.83 2.20 -17.35
C PRO A 37 12.39 2.04 -18.81
N GLN A 38 11.09 1.91 -19.01
CA GLN A 38 10.49 1.79 -20.35
C GLN A 38 9.15 2.52 -20.38
N TRP A 39 8.91 3.24 -21.47
CA TRP A 39 7.62 3.88 -21.73
C TRP A 39 6.65 2.88 -22.34
N PHE A 40 5.41 2.90 -21.86
CA PHE A 40 4.29 2.13 -22.39
C PHE A 40 3.14 3.06 -22.74
N GLN A 41 2.43 2.76 -23.82
CA GLN A 41 1.13 3.38 -24.06
C GLN A 41 0.12 2.85 -23.04
N LEU A 42 -0.83 3.69 -22.63
CA LEU A 42 -1.78 3.34 -21.57
C LEU A 42 -2.64 2.12 -21.90
N ASP A 43 -2.94 1.91 -23.18
CA ASP A 43 -3.71 0.77 -23.71
C ASP A 43 -2.84 -0.47 -23.99
N GLN A 44 -1.52 -0.37 -23.82
CA GLN A 44 -0.53 -1.43 -24.05
C GLN A 44 0.26 -1.77 -22.77
N MET A 45 -0.28 -1.43 -21.61
CA MET A 45 0.35 -1.75 -20.33
C MET A 45 0.53 -3.28 -20.17
N PRO A 46 1.73 -3.75 -19.82
CA PRO A 46 2.03 -5.18 -19.75
C PRO A 46 1.55 -5.78 -18.42
N VAL A 47 0.27 -5.65 -18.10
CA VAL A 47 -0.31 -6.02 -16.79
C VAL A 47 -0.01 -7.46 -16.39
N SER A 48 0.08 -8.39 -17.35
CA SER A 48 0.44 -9.79 -17.10
C SER A 48 1.87 -10.02 -16.61
N HIS A 49 2.74 -9.02 -16.73
CA HIS A 49 4.13 -9.04 -16.26
C HIS A 49 4.34 -8.13 -15.04
N MET A 50 3.26 -7.59 -14.47
CA MET A 50 3.25 -6.77 -13.27
C MET A 50 2.82 -7.62 -12.07
N TRP A 51 2.89 -7.05 -10.87
CA TRP A 51 2.34 -7.72 -9.69
C TRP A 51 0.83 -7.92 -9.86
N PRO A 52 0.25 -9.04 -9.37
CA PRO A 52 -1.17 -9.33 -9.56
C PRO A 52 -2.12 -8.22 -9.06
N ASP A 53 -1.74 -7.48 -8.01
CA ASP A 53 -2.53 -6.40 -7.43
C ASP A 53 -2.60 -5.15 -8.31
N ASP A 54 -1.59 -4.90 -9.15
CA ASP A 54 -1.53 -3.74 -10.04
C ASP A 54 -2.75 -3.69 -10.98
N ALA A 55 -3.26 -4.84 -11.40
CA ALA A 55 -4.47 -4.94 -12.22
C ALA A 55 -5.71 -4.29 -11.56
N TYR A 56 -5.75 -4.20 -10.23
CA TYR A 56 -6.86 -3.66 -9.47
C TYR A 56 -6.70 -2.15 -9.22
N TRP A 57 -5.55 -1.72 -8.69
CA TRP A 57 -5.37 -0.34 -8.23
C TRP A 57 -4.77 0.59 -9.30
N PHE A 58 -4.00 0.08 -10.26
CA PHE A 58 -3.39 0.92 -11.29
C PHE A 58 -4.43 1.65 -12.16
N PRO A 59 -5.58 1.05 -12.56
CA PRO A 59 -6.64 1.77 -13.24
C PRO A 59 -7.14 3.00 -12.46
N LEU A 60 -7.17 2.95 -11.13
CA LEU A 60 -7.57 4.09 -10.29
C LEU A 60 -6.56 5.24 -10.40
N VAL A 61 -5.27 4.93 -10.51
CA VAL A 61 -4.21 5.92 -10.75
C VAL A 61 -4.41 6.60 -12.10
N LEU A 62 -4.72 5.84 -13.16
CA LEU A 62 -4.97 6.39 -14.49
C LEU A 62 -6.19 7.31 -14.52
N HIS A 63 -7.24 6.99 -13.76
CA HIS A 63 -8.45 7.81 -13.62
C HIS A 63 -8.33 8.91 -12.54
N LYS A 64 -7.13 9.13 -11.98
CA LYS A 64 -6.84 10.15 -10.96
C LYS A 64 -7.71 10.02 -9.70
N LYS A 65 -8.07 8.80 -9.31
CA LYS A 65 -8.80 8.51 -8.07
C LYS A 65 -7.82 8.37 -6.89
N LEU A 66 -8.29 8.69 -5.68
CA LEU A 66 -7.59 8.33 -4.44
C LEU A 66 -8.17 7.00 -3.94
N PHE A 67 -7.33 6.19 -3.31
CA PHE A 67 -7.76 4.88 -2.85
C PHE A 67 -6.96 4.40 -1.63
N LEU A 68 -7.57 3.49 -0.88
CA LEU A 68 -6.92 2.68 0.14
C LEU A 68 -7.03 1.22 -0.27
N GLY A 69 -5.91 0.52 -0.27
CA GLY A 69 -5.78 -0.88 -0.64
C GLY A 69 -5.23 -1.72 0.51
N TYR A 70 -5.65 -2.97 0.55
CA TYR A 70 -5.02 -4.01 1.34
C TYR A 70 -4.96 -5.26 0.46
N PHE A 71 -3.80 -5.91 0.39
CA PHE A 71 -3.62 -7.16 -0.35
C PHE A 71 -2.84 -8.14 0.51
N LYS A 72 -3.39 -9.34 0.67
CA LYS A 72 -2.75 -10.46 1.34
C LYS A 72 -2.28 -11.47 0.31
N TYR A 73 -0.99 -11.76 0.34
CA TYR A 73 -0.31 -12.64 -0.57
C TYR A 73 0.12 -13.95 0.12
N GLN A 74 -0.08 -15.08 -0.56
CA GLN A 74 0.53 -16.35 -0.15
C GLN A 74 2.01 -16.40 -0.54
N ASP A 75 2.30 -15.95 -1.75
CA ASP A 75 3.59 -15.88 -2.42
C ASP A 75 3.57 -14.66 -3.36
N HIS A 76 4.47 -14.58 -4.34
CA HIS A 76 4.56 -13.40 -5.20
C HIS A 76 3.48 -13.36 -6.31
N ASP A 77 2.71 -14.44 -6.49
CA ASP A 77 1.79 -14.60 -7.61
C ASP A 77 0.33 -14.77 -7.15
N THR A 78 0.10 -15.11 -5.88
CA THR A 78 -1.21 -15.53 -5.38
C THR A 78 -1.77 -14.57 -4.32
N ILE A 79 -2.79 -13.79 -4.71
CA ILE A 79 -3.61 -12.99 -3.77
C ILE A 79 -4.64 -13.90 -3.10
N LEU A 80 -4.64 -13.93 -1.77
CA LEU A 80 -5.61 -14.66 -0.96
C LEU A 80 -6.83 -13.81 -0.57
N GLU A 81 -6.58 -12.54 -0.24
CA GLU A 81 -7.59 -11.59 0.21
C GLU A 81 -7.19 -10.19 -0.25
N TYR A 82 -8.17 -9.37 -0.61
CA TYR A 82 -7.91 -7.96 -0.82
C TYR A 82 -9.12 -7.09 -0.48
N THR A 83 -8.83 -5.83 -0.16
CA THR A 83 -9.83 -4.76 -0.20
C THR A 83 -9.26 -3.58 -0.98
N LEU A 84 -10.09 -2.92 -1.77
CA LEU A 84 -9.71 -1.72 -2.49
C LEU A 84 -10.90 -0.77 -2.47
N LYS A 85 -10.70 0.44 -1.96
CA LYS A 85 -11.76 1.44 -1.80
C LYS A 85 -11.29 2.78 -2.34
N GLU A 86 -12.07 3.36 -3.24
CA GLU A 86 -11.93 4.78 -3.57
C GLU A 86 -12.28 5.62 -2.34
N VAL A 87 -11.52 6.70 -2.12
CA VAL A 87 -11.71 7.61 -0.99
C VAL A 87 -11.60 9.06 -1.44
N ASP A 88 -12.16 9.98 -0.65
CA ASP A 88 -12.02 11.43 -0.92
C ASP A 88 -10.70 12.00 -0.38
N LYS A 89 -10.10 11.35 0.63
CA LYS A 89 -8.81 11.71 1.24
C LYS A 89 -8.10 10.46 1.75
N VAL A 90 -6.78 10.40 1.58
CA VAL A 90 -5.89 9.46 2.27
C VAL A 90 -5.50 10.15 3.59
N GLN A 91 -5.95 9.63 4.74
CA GLN A 91 -5.57 10.19 6.04
C GLN A 91 -4.21 9.63 6.46
N GLU A 92 -3.31 10.48 6.96
CA GLU A 92 -2.12 10.01 7.69
C GLU A 92 -2.58 9.63 9.10
N GLU A 93 -2.59 8.33 9.41
CA GLU A 93 -2.83 7.89 10.78
C GLU A 93 -1.64 8.30 11.65
N ASN A 94 -1.91 8.97 12.78
CA ASN A 94 -0.90 9.33 13.76
C ASN A 94 -0.10 8.08 14.14
N LYS A 95 1.20 8.03 13.81
CA LYS A 95 2.13 6.99 14.27
C LYS A 95 2.10 6.92 15.79
N GLN A 96 1.25 6.08 16.36
CA GLN A 96 1.33 5.73 17.77
C GLN A 96 2.55 4.83 17.90
N THR A 97 3.68 5.43 18.29
CA THR A 97 4.95 4.76 18.52
C THR A 97 4.75 3.57 19.45
N PHE A 98 4.75 2.35 18.92
CA PHE A 98 4.89 1.14 19.73
C PHE A 98 6.33 1.09 20.24
N HIS A 99 6.59 1.79 21.35
CA HIS A 99 7.74 1.50 22.18
C HIS A 99 7.46 0.17 22.88
N THR A 100 8.13 -0.90 22.44
CA THR A 100 8.21 -2.15 23.18
C THR A 100 9.06 -1.93 24.44
N SER A 101 8.45 -1.34 25.48
CA SER A 101 8.99 -1.43 26.83
C SER A 101 8.64 -2.81 27.38
N HIS A 102 9.66 -3.64 27.50
CA HIS A 102 9.60 -4.84 28.32
C HIS A 102 9.31 -4.45 29.78
N MET A 103 8.42 -5.24 30.39
CA MET A 103 8.17 -5.42 31.82
C MET A 103 7.05 -4.60 32.48
N GLY A 104 6.08 -5.33 33.03
CA GLY A 104 5.47 -4.98 34.32
C GLY A 104 3.94 -4.91 34.33
N ASN A 105 3.31 -6.00 34.78
CA ASN A 105 1.92 -6.10 35.26
C ASN A 105 1.33 -4.83 35.87
N ILE A 106 0.17 -4.35 35.39
CA ILE A 106 -0.92 -3.82 36.25
C ILE A 106 -2.30 -4.17 35.60
N ILE A 107 -3.20 -4.62 36.47
CA ILE A 107 -4.56 -5.19 36.30
C ILE A 107 -5.58 -4.17 35.73
N PRO A 108 -6.61 -4.59 34.96
CA PRO A 108 -7.67 -3.70 34.49
C PRO A 108 -8.68 -3.40 35.62
N GLN A 109 -8.92 -2.12 35.92
CA GLN A 109 -10.10 -1.70 36.66
C GLN A 109 -11.19 -1.22 35.68
N ILE A 110 -12.30 -1.95 35.68
CA ILE A 110 -13.61 -1.54 35.19
C ILE A 110 -14.22 -0.58 36.23
N GLY A 111 -14.83 0.53 35.82
CA GLY A 111 -15.61 1.36 36.74
C GLY A 111 -16.16 2.66 36.15
N GLN A 112 -17.47 2.63 35.88
CA GLN A 112 -18.38 3.70 35.46
C GLN A 112 -18.33 5.03 36.26
N ALA A 113 -18.68 6.14 35.58
CA ALA A 113 -19.71 7.15 35.95
C ALA A 113 -19.62 8.30 34.91
N ILE A 114 -20.65 8.65 34.11
CA ILE A 114 -21.75 9.61 34.40
C ILE A 114 -21.17 10.86 35.08
N GLU A 115 -21.12 12.06 34.48
CA GLU A 115 -22.11 12.87 33.75
C GLU A 115 -21.41 13.74 32.68
#